data_AF-A0A3D1LC05-F1
#
_entry.id   AF-A0A3D1LC05-F1
#
_cell.length_a   1.000
_cell.length_b   1.000
_cell.length_c   1.000
_cell.angle_alpha   90.00
_cell.angle_beta   90.00
_cell.angle_gamma   90.00
#
_symmetry.space_group_name_H-M   'P 1'
#
loop_
_entity.id
_entity.type
_entity.pdbx_description
1 polymer ?
#
loop_
_entity_poly.entity_id
_entity_poly.type
_entity_poly.pdbx_seq_one_letter_code
_entity_poly.pdbx_strand_id
1 'polypeptide(L)'
;NTDWDGNELLLSDVLGTESDTVMRPMEDDVDHELLRQALSRLSEREMQIVQMRFGLGGRPEKTQKEVAELMGISQSYISRLEKRIMLRLRREISRQLCG
;
A
#
# COMPACT_ATOMS: atom_id res chain seq x y z
N ASN A 1 11.41 -4.97 12.70
CA ASN A 1 12.42 -6.02 12.44
C ASN A 1 13.04 -5.68 11.10
N THR A 2 14.23 -5.10 11.15
CA THR A 2 14.84 -4.27 10.11
C THR A 2 15.92 -5.05 9.38
N ASP A 3 15.99 -4.86 8.05
CA ASP A 3 17.18 -4.90 7.15
C ASP A 3 16.73 -5.36 5.73
N TRP A 4 17.23 -4.92 4.57
CA TRP A 4 18.47 -4.25 4.17
C TRP A 4 18.20 -3.07 3.19
N ASP A 5 16.99 -2.48 3.26
CA ASP A 5 16.65 -1.14 2.71
C ASP A 5 15.89 -0.27 3.75
N GLY A 6 15.65 -0.83 4.95
CA GLY A 6 15.25 -0.14 6.19
C GLY A 6 13.90 0.57 6.24
N ASN A 7 13.32 0.99 5.11
CA ASN A 7 12.12 1.81 5.13
C ASN A 7 10.87 0.93 5.15
N GLU A 8 10.08 1.09 6.20
CA GLU A 8 8.71 0.60 6.24
C GLU A 8 7.93 1.34 5.16
N LEU A 9 7.54 0.63 4.10
CA LEU A 9 6.65 1.20 3.10
C LEU A 9 5.31 1.47 3.79
N LEU A 10 4.85 2.71 3.71
CA LEU A 10 3.58 3.15 4.26
C LEU A 10 2.62 3.48 3.12
N LEU A 11 1.32 3.37 3.36
CA LEU A 11 0.34 3.85 2.37
C LEU A 11 0.42 5.36 2.17
N SER A 12 0.91 6.12 3.16
CA SER A 12 1.21 7.55 3.01
C SER A 12 2.24 7.83 1.90
N ASP A 13 3.18 6.91 1.64
CA ASP A 13 4.14 7.02 0.52
C ASP A 13 3.47 6.98 -0.88
N VAL A 14 2.22 6.49 -0.93
CA VAL A 14 1.39 6.46 -2.13
C VAL A 14 0.57 7.75 -2.25
N LEU A 15 0.08 8.26 -1.12
CA LEU A 15 -0.72 9.49 -1.03
C LEU A 15 0.14 10.76 -1.14
N GLY A 16 1.46 10.66 -0.93
CA GLY A 16 2.36 11.81 -0.95
C GLY A 16 2.24 12.69 0.30
N THR A 17 1.62 12.17 1.35
CA THR A 17 1.52 12.83 2.66
C THR A 17 2.81 12.58 3.43
N GLU A 18 3.70 13.58 3.44
CA GLU A 18 4.75 13.63 4.46
C GLU A 18 4.07 13.82 5.83
N SER A 19 4.65 13.28 6.91
CA SER A 19 4.06 13.23 8.27
C SER A 19 3.72 14.59 8.91
N ASP A 20 3.77 15.68 8.17
CA ASP A 20 3.28 16.99 8.58
C ASP A 20 1.98 17.26 7.85
N THR A 21 0.88 17.36 8.59
CA THR A 21 0.00 18.54 8.63
C THR A 21 -1.29 18.13 9.34
N VAL A 22 -1.77 19.02 10.20
CA VAL A 22 -3.14 19.05 10.70
C VAL A 22 -4.09 19.24 9.48
N MET A 23 -4.33 18.18 8.70
CA MET A 23 -5.22 18.21 7.54
C MET A 23 -6.66 17.95 7.97
N ARG A 24 -7.59 18.56 7.22
CA ARG A 24 -9.00 18.67 7.61
C ARG A 24 -9.76 17.41 7.19
N PRO A 25 -10.89 17.07 7.84
CA PRO A 25 -11.66 15.85 7.54
C PRO A 25 -12.05 15.67 6.06
N MET A 26 -12.22 16.77 5.32
CA MET A 26 -12.57 16.72 3.90
C MET A 26 -11.42 16.25 2.99
N GLU A 27 -10.16 16.52 3.36
CA GLU A 27 -8.98 16.06 2.61
C GLU A 27 -8.78 14.56 2.85
N ASP A 28 -8.96 14.11 4.08
CA ASP A 28 -8.91 12.69 4.45
C ASP A 28 -9.96 11.88 3.65
N ASP A 29 -11.21 12.35 3.56
CA ASP A 29 -12.28 11.66 2.84
C ASP A 29 -11.98 11.50 1.33
N VAL A 30 -11.37 12.52 0.72
CA VAL A 30 -10.96 12.48 -0.70
C VAL A 30 -9.79 11.53 -0.91
N ASP A 31 -8.76 11.60 -0.07
CA ASP A 31 -7.60 10.70 -0.13
C ASP A 31 -8.01 9.24 0.09
N HIS A 32 -8.93 9.00 1.02
CA HIS A 32 -9.51 7.68 1.26
C HIS A 32 -10.27 7.15 0.05
N GLU A 33 -11.04 7.98 -0.63
CA GLU A 33 -11.79 7.56 -1.83
C GLU A 33 -10.85 7.31 -3.02
N LEU A 34 -9.86 8.17 -3.26
CA LEU A 34 -8.84 7.96 -4.29
C LEU A 34 -8.07 6.66 -4.07
N LEU A 35 -7.66 6.41 -2.82
CA LEU A 35 -7.00 5.16 -2.44
C LEU A 35 -7.93 3.96 -2.63
N ARG A 36 -9.18 4.05 -2.22
CA ARG A 36 -10.18 2.97 -2.38
C ARG A 36 -10.37 2.61 -3.85
N GLN A 37 -10.49 3.61 -4.73
CA GLN A 37 -10.59 3.40 -6.17
C GLN A 37 -9.30 2.83 -6.77
N ALA A 38 -8.13 3.27 -6.32
CA ALA A 38 -6.86 2.70 -6.77
C ALA A 38 -6.72 1.22 -6.34
N LEU A 39 -7.11 0.90 -5.10
CA LEU A 39 -7.13 -0.46 -4.57
C LEU A 39 -8.11 -1.36 -5.33
N SER A 40 -9.27 -0.85 -5.76
CA SER A 40 -10.25 -1.64 -6.53
C SER A 40 -9.76 -2.04 -7.92
N ARG A 41 -8.64 -1.49 -8.41
CA ARG A 41 -7.99 -1.88 -9.66
C ARG A 41 -7.00 -3.03 -9.50
N LEU A 42 -6.62 -3.37 -8.26
CA LEU A 42 -5.71 -4.48 -8.00
C LEU A 42 -6.38 -5.81 -8.33
N SER A 43 -5.59 -6.77 -8.81
CA SER A 43 -6.05 -8.16 -8.88
C SER A 43 -6.30 -8.71 -7.47
N GLU A 44 -7.10 -9.78 -7.36
CA GLU A 44 -7.38 -10.41 -6.05
C GLU A 44 -6.12 -10.75 -5.27
N ARG A 45 -5.09 -11.27 -5.97
CA ARG A 45 -3.80 -11.59 -5.36
C ARG A 45 -3.05 -10.36 -4.85
N GLU A 46 -3.03 -9.28 -5.63
CA GLU A 46 -2.39 -8.02 -5.24
C GLU A 46 -3.14 -7.38 -4.06
N MET A 47 -4.48 -7.38 -4.10
CA MET A 47 -5.32 -6.92 -3.00
C MET A 47 -5.05 -7.71 -1.72
N GLN A 48 -4.94 -9.03 -1.80
CA GLN A 48 -4.64 -9.87 -0.65
C GLN A 48 -3.28 -9.53 -0.03
N ILE A 49 -2.25 -9.30 -0.86
CA ILE A 49 -0.92 -8.88 -0.40
C ILE A 49 -1.00 -7.53 0.31
N VAL A 50 -1.67 -6.54 -0.29
CA VAL A 50 -1.82 -5.19 0.30
C VAL A 50 -2.60 -5.24 1.61
N GLN A 51 -3.72 -5.99 1.67
CA GLN A 51 -4.48 -6.15 2.91
C GLN A 51 -3.63 -6.72 4.05
N MET A 52 -2.80 -7.73 3.76
CA MET A 52 -1.91 -8.29 4.77
C MET A 52 -0.77 -7.34 5.13
N ARG A 53 -0.16 -6.64 4.17
CA ARG A 53 0.99 -5.75 4.42
C ARG A 53 0.61 -4.50 5.22
N PHE A 54 -0.58 -3.95 4.99
CA PHE A 54 -1.00 -2.65 5.55
C PHE A 54 -2.20 -2.76 6.51
N GLY A 55 -2.56 -3.98 6.94
CA GLY A 55 -3.61 -4.20 7.93
C GLY A 55 -5.03 -3.79 7.48
N LEU A 56 -5.30 -3.77 6.18
CA LEU A 56 -6.61 -3.34 5.67
C LEU A 56 -7.69 -4.40 5.95
N GLY A 57 -8.92 -3.92 6.19
CA GLY A 57 -10.07 -4.78 6.48
C GLY A 57 -10.07 -5.34 7.92
N GLY A 58 -9.47 -4.61 8.86
CA GLY A 58 -9.47 -4.95 10.30
C GLY A 58 -8.49 -6.08 10.66
N ARG A 59 -7.46 -6.28 9.84
CA ARG A 59 -6.43 -7.32 10.05
C ARG A 59 -5.15 -6.67 10.58
N PRO A 60 -4.35 -7.36 11.41
CA PRO A 60 -3.02 -6.86 11.73
C PRO A 60 -2.14 -6.86 10.49
N GLU A 61 -1.29 -5.84 10.38
CA GLU A 61 -0.23 -5.79 9.38
C GLU A 61 0.74 -6.96 9.56
N LYS A 62 1.40 -7.32 8.45
CA LYS A 62 2.35 -8.42 8.37
C LYS A 62 3.57 -7.97 7.60
N THR A 63 4.75 -8.36 8.04
CA THR A 63 6.00 -8.17 7.33
C THR A 63 6.00 -8.90 5.98
N GLN A 64 6.90 -8.50 5.07
CA GLN A 64 7.11 -9.22 3.80
C GLN A 64 7.42 -10.71 4.01
N LYS A 65 8.17 -11.03 5.06
CA LYS A 65 8.53 -12.40 5.42
C LYS A 65 7.29 -13.21 5.81
N GLU A 66 6.45 -12.68 6.69
CA GLU A 66 5.22 -13.35 7.12
C GLU A 66 4.24 -13.54 5.96
N VAL A 67 4.09 -12.53 5.08
CA VAL A 67 3.27 -12.66 3.87
C VAL A 67 3.82 -13.74 2.93
N ALA A 68 5.15 -13.78 2.76
CA ALA A 68 5.81 -14.78 1.92
C ALA A 68 5.59 -16.21 2.43
N GLU A 69 5.73 -16.40 3.75
CA GLU A 69 5.44 -17.67 4.43
C GLU A 69 3.99 -18.10 4.24
N LEU A 70 3.02 -17.19 4.43
CA LEU A 70 1.59 -17.48 4.25
C LEU A 70 1.22 -17.82 2.79
N MET A 71 1.91 -17.20 1.82
CA MET A 71 1.63 -17.40 0.39
C MET A 71 2.49 -18.50 -0.26
N GLY A 72 3.39 -19.14 0.49
CA GLY A 72 4.26 -20.21 -0.02
C GLY A 72 5.22 -19.74 -1.13
N ILE A 73 5.71 -18.50 -1.05
CA ILE A 73 6.61 -17.89 -2.04
C ILE A 73 7.79 -17.20 -1.33
N SER A 74 8.82 -16.79 -2.08
CA SER A 74 9.98 -16.12 -1.47
C SER A 74 9.67 -14.68 -1.06
N GLN A 75 10.30 -14.22 0.04
CA GLN A 75 10.21 -12.83 0.49
C GLN A 75 10.70 -11.84 -0.60
N SER A 76 11.73 -12.20 -1.38
CA SER A 76 12.17 -11.40 -2.52
C SER A 76 11.13 -11.30 -3.64
N TYR A 77 10.26 -12.31 -3.80
CA TYR A 77 9.16 -12.21 -4.75
C TYR A 77 8.05 -11.30 -4.23
N ILE A 78 7.71 -11.38 -2.94
CA ILE A 78 6.80 -10.42 -2.28
C ILE A 78 7.32 -8.99 -2.41
N SER A 79 8.60 -8.75 -2.11
CA SER A 79 9.23 -7.43 -2.24
C SER A 79 9.07 -6.84 -3.66
N ARG A 80 9.29 -7.66 -4.70
CA ARG A 80 9.09 -7.24 -6.10
C ARG A 80 7.63 -6.95 -6.43
N LEU A 81 6.70 -7.74 -5.90
CA LEU A 81 5.26 -7.50 -6.08
C LEU A 81 4.83 -6.22 -5.37
N GLU A 82 5.23 -6.01 -4.12
CA GLU A 82 4.92 -4.82 -3.33
C GLU A 82 5.39 -3.55 -4.05
N LYS A 83 6.65 -3.50 -4.49
CA LYS A 83 7.19 -2.37 -5.28
C LYS A 83 6.35 -2.09 -6.54
N ARG A 84 5.90 -3.12 -7.24
CA ARG A 84 5.06 -3.00 -8.44
C ARG A 84 3.66 -2.48 -8.10
N ILE A 85 3.06 -3.00 -7.03
CA ILE A 85 1.73 -2.59 -6.56
C ILE A 85 1.75 -1.13 -6.13
N MET A 86 2.75 -0.70 -5.34
CA MET A 86 2.90 0.70 -4.92
C MET A 86 3.05 1.65 -6.12
N LEU A 87 3.88 1.29 -7.10
CA LEU A 87 4.02 2.07 -8.33
C LEU A 87 2.69 2.19 -9.10
N ARG A 88 1.89 1.12 -9.12
CA ARG A 88 0.58 1.11 -9.78
C ARG A 88 -0.43 1.98 -9.05
N LEU A 89 -0.50 1.88 -7.73
CA LEU A 89 -1.40 2.71 -6.91
C LEU A 89 -1.06 4.20 -7.08
N ARG A 90 0.24 4.55 -7.00
CA ARG A 90 0.69 5.94 -7.20
C ARG A 90 0.27 6.48 -8.57
N ARG A 91 0.48 5.72 -9.64
CA ARG A 91 0.07 6.11 -11.00
C ARG A 91 -1.44 6.30 -11.12
N GLU A 92 -2.23 5.47 -10.46
CA GLU A 92 -3.68 5.55 -10.51
C GLU A 92 -4.19 6.81 -9.78
N ILE A 93 -3.65 7.08 -8.58
CA ILE A 93 -3.99 8.28 -7.82
C ILE A 93 -3.54 9.55 -8.57
N SER A 94 -2.32 9.59 -9.10
CA SER A 94 -1.85 10.72 -9.91
C SER A 94 -2.73 10.96 -11.15
N ARG A 95 -3.24 9.89 -11.78
CA ARG A 95 -4.16 10.04 -12.92
C ARG A 95 -5.47 10.70 -12.51
N GLN A 96 -6.01 10.36 -11.34
CA GLN A 96 -7.27 10.90 -10.84
C GLN A 96 -7.13 12.36 -10.39
N LEU A 97 -5.97 12.76 -9.88
CA LEU A 97 -5.68 14.15 -9.48
C LEU A 97 -5.44 15.10 -10.66
N CYS A 98 -4.89 14.59 -11.77
CA CYS A 98 -4.64 15.38 -12.99
C CYS A 98 -5.80 15.35 -13.99
N GLY A 99 -6.92 14.70 -13.64
CA GLY A 99 -8.11 14.52 -14.47
C GLY A 99 -9.15 15.61 -14.31
#